data_AF-A0A2T2SCG6-F1
#
_entry.id   AF-A0A2T2SCG6-F1
#
_cell.length_a   1.000
_cell.length_b   1.000
_cell.length_c   1.000
_cell.angle_alpha   90.00
_cell.angle_beta   90.00
_cell.angle_gamma   90.00
#
_symmetry.space_group_name_H-M   'P 1'
#
loop_
_entity.id
_entity.type
_entity.pdbx_description
1 polymer ?
#
loop_
_entity_poly.entity_id
_entity_poly.type
_entity_poly.pdbx_seq_one_letter_code
_entity_poly.pdbx_strand_id
1 'polypeptide(L)'
;MSAPPLPSAYRFPSEPDAIELRAFTHGLQPERVPVMMEHFTEDWRRFGVDAWNEVPNHWRPESGEAVGWWTLPTYLGDQFIAPLLGTEPGTCILQPSVHWTVQCLLSSPEVA
;
A
#
# COMPACT_ATOMS: atom_id res chain seq x y z
N MET A 1 -5.27 -20.85 24.21
CA MET A 1 -6.32 -19.86 23.91
C MET A 1 -6.31 -19.66 22.40
N SER A 2 -7.39 -19.95 21.68
CA SER A 2 -7.45 -19.65 20.24
C SER A 2 -7.39 -18.15 20.04
N ALA A 3 -6.52 -17.68 19.16
CA ALA A 3 -6.50 -16.29 18.75
C ALA A 3 -7.89 -15.91 18.22
N PRO A 4 -8.44 -14.73 18.57
CA PRO A 4 -9.70 -14.27 18.00
C PRO A 4 -9.58 -14.27 16.46
N PRO A 5 -10.66 -14.58 15.72
CA PRO A 5 -10.64 -14.51 14.27
C PRO A 5 -10.22 -13.09 13.88
N LEU A 6 -9.23 -12.97 12.98
CA LEU A 6 -8.89 -11.68 12.39
C LEU A 6 -10.20 -11.12 11.80
N PRO A 7 -10.61 -9.89 12.16
CA PRO A 7 -11.90 -9.36 11.78
C PRO A 7 -12.12 -9.40 10.27
N SER A 8 -13.40 -9.48 9.89
CA SER A 8 -14.04 -9.56 8.57
C SER A 8 -13.56 -8.62 7.44
N ALA A 9 -12.44 -7.91 7.59
CA ALA A 9 -11.91 -6.99 6.60
C ALA A 9 -10.93 -7.66 5.62
N TYR A 10 -10.68 -8.96 5.78
CA TYR A 10 -9.77 -9.75 4.95
C TYR A 10 -10.52 -10.89 4.29
N ARG A 11 -10.16 -11.17 3.03
CA ARG A 11 -10.75 -12.27 2.28
C ARG A 11 -10.34 -13.61 2.90
N PHE A 12 -11.32 -14.48 3.07
CA PHE A 12 -11.14 -15.85 3.53
C PHE A 12 -11.47 -16.84 2.39
N PRO A 13 -10.86 -18.04 2.37
CA PRO A 13 -11.30 -19.10 1.49
C PRO A 13 -12.80 -19.37 1.66
N SER A 14 -13.52 -19.54 0.56
CA SER A 14 -14.98 -19.76 0.54
C SER A 14 -15.40 -21.19 0.85
N GLU A 15 -14.46 -22.14 0.85
CA GLU A 15 -14.74 -23.56 1.08
C GLU A 15 -14.85 -23.86 2.58
N PRO A 16 -15.91 -24.56 3.04
CA PRO A 16 -16.16 -24.82 4.46
C PRO A 16 -15.02 -25.53 5.20
N ASP A 17 -14.26 -26.37 4.48
CA ASP A 17 -13.20 -27.21 5.04
C ASP A 17 -11.78 -26.65 4.77
N ALA A 18 -11.68 -25.42 4.26
CA ALA A 18 -10.39 -24.83 3.96
C ALA A 18 -9.62 -24.46 5.25
N ILE A 19 -8.39 -24.98 5.35
CA ILE A 19 -7.45 -24.62 6.43
C ILE A 19 -6.50 -23.54 5.90
N GLU A 20 -6.48 -22.38 6.56
CA GLU A 20 -5.60 -21.27 6.22
C GLU A 20 -4.16 -21.52 6.72
N LEU A 21 -3.22 -21.73 5.81
CA LEU A 21 -1.79 -21.75 6.12
C LEU A 21 -1.20 -20.35 5.90
N ARG A 22 -0.91 -19.64 6.99
CA ARG A 22 -0.37 -18.28 6.95
C ARG A 22 1.13 -18.29 6.63
N ALA A 23 1.46 -17.99 5.38
CA ALA A 23 2.82 -17.64 5.02
C ALA A 23 3.13 -16.22 5.50
N PHE A 24 4.24 -16.05 6.24
CA PHE A 24 4.76 -14.73 6.64
C PHE A 24 5.12 -13.82 5.47
N THR A 25 5.12 -14.33 4.23
CA THR A 25 5.64 -13.65 3.05
C THR A 25 4.61 -12.82 2.29
N HIS A 26 3.30 -13.09 2.42
CA HIS A 26 2.27 -12.44 1.58
C HIS A 26 1.05 -11.89 2.34
N GLY A 27 0.78 -12.36 3.58
CA GLY A 27 -0.40 -11.93 4.35
C GLY A 27 -1.74 -12.28 3.70
N LEU A 28 -2.84 -12.00 4.39
CA LEU A 28 -4.19 -12.08 3.79
C LEU A 28 -4.48 -10.79 3.02
N GLN A 29 -5.19 -10.91 1.89
CA GLN A 29 -5.64 -9.75 1.12
C GLN A 29 -6.81 -9.06 1.84
N PRO A 30 -6.69 -7.75 2.16
CA PRO A 30 -7.84 -6.97 2.60
C PRO A 30 -8.94 -6.91 1.52
N GLU A 31 -10.21 -6.96 1.92
CA GLU A 31 -11.36 -6.92 0.99
C GLU A 31 -11.41 -5.64 0.13
N ARG A 32 -10.80 -4.55 0.62
CA ARG A 32 -10.76 -3.25 -0.08
C ARG A 32 -9.74 -3.19 -1.21
N VAL A 33 -8.78 -4.11 -1.28
CA VAL A 33 -7.71 -4.04 -2.29
C VAL A 33 -8.26 -4.03 -3.72
N PRO A 34 -9.21 -4.89 -4.12
CA PRO A 34 -9.76 -4.87 -5.47
C PRO A 34 -10.48 -3.56 -5.82
N VAL A 35 -11.23 -2.98 -4.89
CA VAL A 35 -11.86 -1.66 -5.08
C VAL A 35 -10.79 -0.59 -5.35
N MET A 36 -9.67 -0.65 -4.64
CA MET A 36 -8.55 0.25 -4.91
C MET A 36 -7.93 0.03 -6.30
N MET A 37 -7.79 -1.23 -6.74
CA MET A 37 -7.29 -1.54 -8.09
C MET A 37 -8.23 -1.06 -9.20
N GLU A 38 -9.55 -1.07 -8.96
CA GLU A 38 -10.53 -0.50 -9.87
C GLU A 38 -10.34 1.01 -10.04
N HIS A 39 -10.03 1.74 -8.95
CA HIS A 39 -9.73 3.17 -9.03
C HIS A 39 -8.51 3.47 -9.92
N PHE A 40 -7.42 2.70 -9.81
CA PHE A 40 -6.27 2.87 -10.72
C PHE A 40 -6.66 2.68 -12.19
N THR A 41 -7.49 1.70 -12.47
CA THR A 41 -7.96 1.41 -13.84
C THR A 41 -8.83 2.56 -14.36
N GLU A 42 -9.71 3.09 -13.52
CA GLU A 42 -10.61 4.19 -13.85
C GLU A 42 -9.84 5.51 -14.07
N ASP A 43 -8.88 5.80 -13.21
CA ASP A 43 -8.01 6.97 -13.34
C ASP A 43 -7.22 6.93 -14.65
N TRP A 44 -6.63 5.77 -14.99
CA TRP A 44 -5.93 5.60 -16.25
C TRP A 44 -6.86 5.78 -17.45
N ARG A 45 -8.09 5.26 -17.37
CA ARG A 45 -9.09 5.40 -18.42
C ARG A 45 -9.51 6.86 -18.64
N ARG A 46 -9.61 7.65 -17.57
CA ARG A 46 -10.09 9.04 -17.62
C ARG A 46 -9.00 10.07 -17.90
N PHE A 47 -7.86 9.92 -17.24
CA PHE A 47 -6.78 10.92 -17.24
C PHE A 47 -5.55 10.45 -18.03
N GLY A 48 -5.44 9.15 -18.34
CA GLY A 48 -4.30 8.60 -19.07
C GLY A 48 -2.98 8.90 -18.36
N VAL A 49 -2.03 9.47 -19.10
CA VAL A 49 -0.71 9.83 -18.56
C VAL A 49 -0.80 10.93 -17.49
N ASP A 50 -1.83 11.76 -17.49
CA ASP A 50 -1.97 12.82 -16.49
C ASP A 50 -2.24 12.27 -15.08
N ALA A 51 -2.71 11.02 -14.96
CA ALA A 51 -2.87 10.34 -13.68
C ALA A 51 -1.56 10.23 -12.87
N TRP A 52 -0.42 10.28 -13.56
CA TRP A 52 0.88 10.33 -12.90
C TRP A 52 1.10 11.61 -12.09
N ASN A 53 0.50 12.72 -12.54
CA ASN A 53 0.63 14.03 -11.91
C ASN A 53 -0.46 14.25 -10.87
N GLU A 54 -1.70 13.92 -11.19
CA GLU A 54 -2.85 14.25 -10.34
C GLU A 54 -4.06 13.34 -10.61
N VAL A 55 -4.61 12.76 -9.55
CA VAL A 55 -5.89 12.04 -9.50
C VAL A 55 -6.64 12.39 -8.22
N PRO A 56 -7.97 12.17 -8.15
CA PRO A 56 -8.70 12.24 -6.88
C PRO A 56 -8.07 11.35 -5.81
N ASN A 57 -8.04 11.83 -4.56
CA ASN A 57 -7.45 11.06 -3.48
C ASN A 57 -8.37 9.92 -3.01
N HIS A 58 -8.18 8.72 -3.56
CA HIS A 58 -8.96 7.54 -3.18
C HIS A 58 -8.68 7.01 -1.77
N TRP A 59 -7.56 7.42 -1.15
CA TRP A 59 -7.18 7.01 0.21
C TRP A 59 -7.79 7.90 1.29
N ARG A 60 -8.02 9.17 0.96
CA ARG A 60 -8.76 10.14 1.79
C ARG A 60 -9.74 10.94 0.92
N PRO A 61 -10.84 10.34 0.45
CA PRO A 61 -11.78 10.98 -0.48
C PRO A 61 -12.35 12.32 0.03
N GLU A 62 -12.51 12.44 1.34
CA GLU A 62 -13.07 13.62 2.00
C GLU A 62 -12.06 14.76 2.18
N SER A 63 -10.76 14.57 1.87
CA SER A 63 -9.77 15.64 2.05
C SER A 63 -9.87 16.74 0.98
N GLY A 64 -10.46 16.43 -0.18
CA GLY A 64 -10.46 17.31 -1.34
C GLY A 64 -9.07 17.53 -1.96
N GLU A 65 -8.04 16.89 -1.42
CA GLU A 65 -6.68 16.90 -1.98
C GLU A 65 -6.62 15.98 -3.20
N ALA A 66 -5.72 16.29 -4.11
CA ALA A 66 -5.37 15.39 -5.19
C ALA A 66 -3.98 14.78 -4.94
N VAL A 67 -3.75 13.59 -5.50
CA VAL A 67 -2.50 12.84 -5.37
C VAL A 67 -2.06 12.41 -6.76
N GLY A 68 -0.77 12.51 -7.08
CA GLY A 68 -0.21 11.97 -8.32
C GLY A 68 0.43 10.62 -8.09
N TRP A 69 0.43 9.72 -9.07
CA TRP A 69 1.11 8.44 -8.91
C TRP A 69 2.64 8.57 -8.76
N TRP A 70 3.25 9.66 -9.25
CA TRP A 70 4.66 9.96 -8.97
C TRP A 70 4.93 10.19 -7.49
N THR A 71 3.99 10.87 -6.80
CA THR A 71 4.14 11.24 -5.39
C THR A 71 3.43 10.28 -4.44
N LEU A 72 2.66 9.32 -4.98
CA LEU A 72 1.87 8.39 -4.22
C LEU A 72 2.69 7.59 -3.20
N PRO A 73 3.87 7.04 -3.51
CA PRO A 73 4.68 6.34 -2.51
C PRO A 73 5.02 7.24 -1.31
N THR A 74 5.42 8.50 -1.55
CA THR A 74 5.70 9.48 -0.49
C THR A 74 4.44 9.80 0.31
N TYR A 75 3.32 10.07 -0.37
CA TYR A 75 2.04 10.33 0.28
C TYR A 75 1.64 9.16 1.20
N LEU A 76 1.72 7.92 0.72
CA LEU A 76 1.37 6.75 1.51
C LEU A 76 2.31 6.57 2.72
N GLY A 77 3.60 6.80 2.50
CA GLY A 77 4.62 6.81 3.55
C GLY A 77 4.28 7.80 4.65
N ASP A 78 4.01 9.05 4.28
CA ASP A 78 3.82 10.15 5.24
C ASP A 78 2.47 10.11 5.93
N GLN A 79 1.39 9.79 5.21
CA GLN A 79 0.04 9.86 5.75
C GLN A 79 -0.37 8.62 6.56
N PHE A 80 0.21 7.46 6.24
CA PHE A 80 -0.24 6.20 6.84
C PHE A 80 0.89 5.45 7.54
N ILE A 81 2.08 5.33 6.96
CA ILE A 81 3.14 4.48 7.51
C ILE A 81 3.92 5.18 8.63
N ALA A 82 4.37 6.42 8.40
CA ALA A 82 5.14 7.17 9.38
C ALA A 82 4.37 7.36 10.71
N PRO A 83 3.06 7.68 10.72
CA PRO A 83 2.27 7.73 11.95
C PRO A 83 2.17 6.39 12.68
N LEU A 84 2.04 5.27 11.93
CA LEU A 84 1.99 3.94 12.52
C LEU A 84 3.31 3.56 13.22
N LEU A 85 4.44 4.05 12.70
CA LEU A 85 5.77 3.82 13.26
C LEU A 85 6.18 4.86 14.31
N GLY A 86 5.42 5.94 14.47
CA GLY A 86 5.77 7.07 15.32
C GLY A 86 6.99 7.85 14.81
N THR A 87 7.19 7.92 13.50
CA THR A 87 8.30 8.62 12.86
C THR A 87 7.83 9.88 12.13
N GLU A 88 8.75 10.82 11.87
CA GLU A 88 8.46 12.05 11.13
C GLU A 88 8.12 11.77 9.65
N PRO A 89 7.30 12.63 9.01
CA PRO A 89 7.10 12.63 7.56
C PRO A 89 8.43 12.71 6.79
N GLY A 90 8.51 12.07 5.63
CA GLY A 90 9.71 11.95 4.80
C GLY A 90 10.66 10.82 5.23
N THR A 91 10.42 10.16 6.37
CA THR A 91 11.28 9.07 6.86
C THR A 91 11.01 7.74 6.16
N CYS A 92 9.78 7.51 5.71
CA CYS A 92 9.34 6.23 5.17
C CYS A 92 9.47 6.19 3.64
N ILE A 93 10.38 5.35 3.13
CA ILE A 93 10.58 5.12 1.69
C ILE A 93 9.91 3.81 1.29
N LEU A 94 8.85 3.87 0.50
CA LEU A 94 8.18 2.69 -0.03
C LEU A 94 8.97 2.13 -1.23
N GLN A 95 9.27 0.82 -1.17
CA GLN A 95 9.93 0.09 -2.25
C GLN A 95 9.07 -1.11 -2.68
N PRO A 96 9.14 -1.55 -3.95
CA PRO A 96 8.29 -2.64 -4.46
C PRO A 96 8.52 -3.98 -3.75
N SER A 97 9.73 -4.21 -3.25
CA SER A 97 10.07 -5.40 -2.48
C SER A 97 11.34 -5.18 -1.65
N VAL A 98 11.56 -6.05 -0.67
CA VAL A 98 12.76 -6.06 0.17
C VAL A 98 14.05 -6.17 -0.66
N HIS A 99 14.04 -6.96 -1.74
CA HIS A 99 15.20 -7.12 -2.62
C HIS A 99 15.65 -5.79 -3.24
N TRP A 100 14.68 -4.97 -3.65
CA TRP A 100 14.98 -3.65 -4.22
C TRP A 100 15.52 -2.69 -3.16
N THR A 101 14.97 -2.73 -1.94
CA THR A 101 15.51 -1.97 -0.81
C THR A 101 16.97 -2.32 -0.55
N VAL A 102 17.31 -3.62 -0.49
CA VAL A 102 18.69 -4.07 -0.30
C VAL A 102 19.58 -3.59 -1.46
N GLN A 103 19.11 -3.69 -2.70
CA GLN A 103 19.87 -3.18 -3.85
C GLN A 103 20.17 -1.69 -3.72
N CYS A 104 19.18 -0.85 -3.37
CA CYS A 104 19.38 0.58 -3.19
C CYS A 104 20.41 0.88 -2.08
N LEU A 105 20.30 0.22 -0.93
CA LEU A 105 21.23 0.39 0.19
C LEU A 105 22.66 0.00 -0.21
N LEU A 106 22.84 -1.16 -0.84
CA LEU A 106 24.16 -1.66 -1.23
C LEU A 106 24.77 -0.91 -2.42
N SER A 107 23.95 -0.24 -3.22
CA SER A 107 24.43 0.62 -4.33
C SER A 107 24.74 2.05 -3.90
N SER A 108 24.36 2.45 -2.69
CA SER A 108 24.62 3.79 -2.18
C SER A 108 26.07 3.88 -1.69
N PRO A 109 26.79 4.98 -1.98
CA PRO A 109 28.12 5.17 -1.44
C PRO A 109 28.05 5.20 0.09
N GLU A 110 28.95 4.47 0.74
CA GLU A 110 29.14 4.58 2.18
C GLU A 110 29.71 5.97 2.47
N VAL A 111 28.88 6.85 3.03
CA VAL A 111 29.29 8.20 3.44
C VAL A 111 29.53 8.16 4.94
N ALA A 112 30.81 8.28 5.33
CA ALA A 112 31.28 8.33 6.71
C ALA A 112 31.04 9.72 7.35
#